data_AF-A0AAD5Y0T9-F1
#
_entry.id   AF-A0AAD5Y0T9-F1
#
_cell.length_a   1.000
_cell.length_b   1.000
_cell.length_c   1.000
_cell.angle_alpha   90.00
_cell.angle_beta   90.00
_cell.angle_gamma   90.00
#
_symmetry.space_group_name_H-M   'P 1'
#
loop_
_entity.id
_entity.type
_entity.pdbx_description
1 polymer ?
#
loop_
_entity_poly.entity_id
_entity_poly.type
_entity_poly.pdbx_seq_one_letter_code
_entity_poly.pdbx_strand_id
1 'polypeptide(L)'
;MTVPNDWTPTSYKNYYVKQEVVYEDQKKVDQVLNKLSNLPPLVSAGEQPIEDKLKVLLQMSLILVWGARTPIVRIARMAGQYAKPRSSPTEVINGKTYNSFRGDNVNGIELDQRTPDPERLLSAYFHSAATLNYVRALLASDFADLHHPESWNLQSEYWTLRHVENDDVKKRYQEIVNDLMNAMDFMRTIGADSESDNVVKNVDLFMSHEGLLLDYEAQFTKLVQSKTNGEKKYYNMGTHYLWIGDRTRQLDGAHVEYFRGIENPIGVKVGPSMKPEELVPLLDILNPNFEVGKVTLITRYGADKIRQYLPAHIKAVQASKHKVVWCCDPMHGNTESTNTGLKTRRFENIVAEMTEAFVIHKENGSRLGGVHCELTGDPVTETIGGSINLKESDLNKNYQTYCDPR
;
A
#
# COMPACT_ATOMS: atom_id res chain seq x y z
N MET A 1 48.64 -6.17 -14.57
CA MET A 1 48.44 -6.88 -13.28
C MET A 1 47.00 -7.31 -13.24
N THR A 2 46.73 -8.61 -13.17
CA THR A 2 45.39 -9.18 -12.99
C THR A 2 44.91 -8.84 -11.59
N VAL A 3 43.76 -8.18 -11.46
CA VAL A 3 43.14 -7.89 -10.17
C VAL A 3 42.69 -9.23 -9.57
N PRO A 4 43.16 -9.62 -8.37
CA PRO A 4 42.71 -10.84 -7.70
C PRO A 4 41.19 -10.80 -7.42
N ASN A 5 40.50 -11.93 -7.62
CA ASN A 5 39.04 -12.06 -7.44
C ASN A 5 38.62 -12.38 -5.99
N ASP A 6 39.52 -12.28 -5.01
CA ASP A 6 39.39 -12.72 -3.61
C ASP A 6 39.10 -11.55 -2.63
N TRP A 7 38.35 -10.54 -3.09
CA TRP A 7 37.99 -9.37 -2.28
C TRP A 7 37.01 -9.71 -1.14
N THR A 8 37.27 -9.16 0.05
CA THR A 8 36.34 -9.17 1.20
C THR A 8 36.33 -7.79 1.88
N PRO A 9 35.31 -7.46 2.70
CA PRO A 9 35.27 -6.19 3.44
C PRO A 9 36.47 -5.96 4.37
N THR A 10 37.22 -7.01 4.74
CA THR A 10 38.42 -6.93 5.58
C THR A 10 39.72 -7.12 4.82
N SER A 11 39.67 -7.38 3.50
CA SER A 11 40.86 -7.57 2.65
C SER A 11 41.81 -6.36 2.66
N TYR A 12 41.31 -5.15 2.93
CA TYR A 12 42.12 -3.93 3.08
C TYR A 12 43.17 -4.02 4.20
N LYS A 13 42.96 -4.88 5.21
CA LYS A 13 43.91 -5.08 6.31
C LYS A 13 45.26 -5.65 5.84
N ASN A 14 45.31 -6.24 4.64
CA ASN A 14 46.54 -6.73 4.02
C ASN A 14 47.33 -5.63 3.29
N TYR A 15 46.79 -4.41 3.24
CA TYR A 15 47.37 -3.28 2.52
C TYR A 15 47.73 -2.16 3.50
N TYR A 16 48.71 -1.33 3.10
CA TYR A 16 49.13 -0.18 3.88
C TYR A 16 48.04 0.91 3.92
N VAL A 17 47.66 1.35 5.12
CA VAL A 17 46.71 2.45 5.35
C VAL A 17 47.49 3.70 5.79
N LYS A 18 47.32 4.81 5.06
CA LYS A 18 47.84 6.12 5.51
C LYS A 18 46.92 6.68 6.60
N GLN A 19 47.50 7.31 7.63
CA GLN A 19 46.77 7.88 8.77
C GLN A 19 46.04 6.81 9.61
N GLU A 20 46.69 5.68 9.87
CA GLU A 20 46.14 4.66 10.77
C GLU A 20 45.94 5.23 12.18
N VAL A 21 44.78 4.95 12.76
CA VAL A 21 44.44 5.34 14.13
C VAL A 21 44.84 4.20 15.07
N VAL A 22 45.77 4.45 15.98
CA VAL A 22 46.19 3.48 16.99
C VAL A 22 45.36 3.68 18.25
N TYR A 23 44.56 2.68 18.62
CA TYR A 23 43.78 2.68 19.84
C TYR A 23 44.54 1.98 20.98
N GLU A 24 44.48 2.53 22.20
CA GLU A 24 45.15 1.95 23.38
C GLU A 24 44.56 0.60 23.81
N ASP A 25 43.25 0.39 23.59
CA ASP A 25 42.53 -0.84 23.94
C ASP A 25 41.88 -1.45 22.69
N GLN A 26 42.62 -2.33 22.03
CA GLN A 26 42.15 -3.01 20.82
C GLN A 26 40.95 -3.94 21.10
N LYS A 27 40.87 -4.56 22.29
CA LYS A 27 39.75 -5.45 22.65
C LYS A 27 38.44 -4.68 22.72
N LYS A 28 38.47 -3.46 23.25
CA LYS A 28 37.29 -2.59 23.30
C LYS A 28 36.85 -2.13 21.92
N VAL A 29 37.80 -1.83 21.02
CA VAL A 29 37.49 -1.51 19.61
C VAL A 29 36.79 -2.69 18.93
N ASP A 30 37.32 -3.90 19.08
CA ASP A 30 36.73 -5.10 18.47
C ASP A 30 35.31 -5.37 18.99
N GLN A 31 35.05 -5.14 20.28
CA GLN A 31 33.70 -5.23 20.85
C GLN A 31 32.73 -4.20 20.25
N VAL A 32 33.19 -2.95 20.04
CA VAL A 32 32.38 -1.89 19.44
C VAL A 32 32.12 -2.17 17.96
N LEU A 33 33.13 -2.60 17.20
CA LEU A 33 32.99 -2.98 15.79
C LEU A 33 32.04 -4.17 15.63
N ASN A 34 32.09 -5.16 16.52
CA ASN A 34 31.14 -6.27 16.53
C ASN A 34 29.71 -5.77 16.78
N LYS A 35 29.51 -4.85 17.72
CA LYS A 35 28.19 -4.22 17.92
C LYS A 35 27.72 -3.48 16.66
N LEU A 36 28.58 -2.66 16.05
CA LEU A 36 28.28 -1.92 14.82
C LEU A 36 27.87 -2.84 13.66
N SER A 37 28.56 -3.99 13.50
CA SER A 37 28.23 -4.96 12.45
C SER A 37 26.85 -5.63 12.61
N ASN A 38 26.28 -5.58 13.81
CA ASN A 38 24.96 -6.14 14.13
C ASN A 38 23.85 -5.07 14.23
N LEU A 39 24.18 -3.78 14.01
CA LEU A 39 23.17 -2.72 13.94
C LEU A 39 22.50 -2.70 12.55
N PRO A 40 21.26 -2.17 12.45
CA PRO A 40 20.64 -1.91 11.15
C PRO A 40 21.56 -1.06 10.26
N PRO A 41 21.66 -1.36 8.95
CA PRO A 41 22.51 -0.61 8.05
C PRO A 41 22.03 0.85 7.94
N LEU A 42 22.99 1.78 7.81
CA LEU A 42 22.68 3.21 7.69
C LEU A 42 22.12 3.60 6.31
N VAL A 43 22.45 2.81 5.29
CA VAL A 43 21.94 2.90 3.91
C VAL A 43 21.66 1.48 3.43
N SER A 44 20.59 1.29 2.67
CA SER A 44 20.17 -0.04 2.23
C SER A 44 20.30 -0.16 0.72
N ALA A 45 20.96 -1.23 0.24
CA ALA A 45 20.86 -1.62 -1.17
C ALA A 45 19.46 -2.16 -1.53
N GLY A 46 18.55 -2.27 -0.55
CA GLY A 46 17.15 -2.67 -0.66
C GLY A 46 16.15 -1.53 -0.50
N GLU A 47 16.53 -0.30 -0.84
CA GLU A 47 15.57 0.82 -0.98
C GLU A 47 14.67 0.68 -2.23
N GLN A 48 15.14 -0.11 -3.21
CA GLN A 48 14.49 -0.36 -4.50
C GLN A 48 13.00 -0.74 -4.40
N PRO A 49 12.55 -1.63 -3.49
CA PRO A 49 11.13 -2.00 -3.42
C PRO A 49 10.21 -0.85 -2.98
N ILE A 50 10.72 0.09 -2.17
CA ILE A 50 9.97 1.30 -1.82
C ILE A 50 9.82 2.17 -3.06
N GLU A 51 10.93 2.48 -3.74
CA GLU A 51 10.90 3.26 -4.97
C GLU A 51 10.02 2.64 -6.05
N ASP A 52 10.14 1.35 -6.31
CA ASP A 52 9.42 0.68 -7.39
C ASP A 52 7.91 0.67 -7.12
N LYS A 53 7.51 0.47 -5.86
CA LYS A 53 6.11 0.61 -5.46
C LYS A 53 5.60 2.03 -5.64
N LEU A 54 6.41 3.05 -5.33
CA LEU A 54 6.05 4.45 -5.56
C LEU A 54 5.91 4.72 -7.06
N LYS A 55 6.85 4.25 -7.90
CA LYS A 55 6.80 4.38 -9.36
C LYS A 55 5.51 3.81 -9.90
N VAL A 56 5.13 2.58 -9.53
CA VAL A 56 3.85 1.98 -9.96
C VAL A 56 2.65 2.83 -9.54
N LEU A 57 2.61 3.32 -8.30
CA LEU A 57 1.49 4.14 -7.82
C LEU A 57 1.38 5.49 -8.56
N LEU A 58 2.52 6.13 -8.83
CA LEU A 58 2.60 7.38 -9.59
C LEU A 58 2.17 7.17 -11.04
N GLN A 59 2.66 6.10 -11.68
CA GLN A 59 2.30 5.70 -13.04
C GLN A 59 0.80 5.43 -13.19
N MET A 60 0.23 4.62 -12.29
CA MET A 60 -1.22 4.37 -12.27
C MET A 60 -2.01 5.67 -12.12
N SER A 61 -1.56 6.57 -11.24
CA SER A 61 -2.25 7.83 -11.01
C SER A 61 -2.32 8.72 -12.26
N LEU A 62 -1.25 8.77 -13.06
CA LEU A 62 -1.19 9.60 -14.26
C LEU A 62 -2.18 9.09 -15.33
N ILE A 63 -2.23 7.77 -15.52
CA ILE A 63 -3.18 7.12 -16.42
C ILE A 63 -4.62 7.37 -15.95
N LEU A 64 -4.88 7.30 -14.64
CA LEU A 64 -6.19 7.57 -14.08
C LEU A 64 -6.59 9.05 -14.23
N VAL A 65 -5.67 10.01 -14.03
CA VAL A 65 -5.93 11.43 -14.28
C VAL A 65 -6.33 11.66 -15.74
N TRP A 66 -5.59 11.06 -16.68
CA TRP A 66 -5.87 11.20 -18.11
C TRP A 66 -7.20 10.55 -18.52
N GLY A 67 -7.46 9.33 -18.05
CA GLY A 67 -8.66 8.58 -18.41
C GLY A 67 -9.93 9.09 -17.73
N ALA A 68 -9.84 9.45 -16.44
CA ALA A 68 -10.99 9.88 -15.66
C ALA A 68 -11.20 11.41 -15.65
N ARG A 69 -10.23 12.19 -16.16
CA ARG A 69 -10.25 13.66 -16.23
C ARG A 69 -10.61 14.31 -14.89
N THR A 70 -10.08 13.75 -13.81
CA THR A 70 -10.31 14.18 -12.43
C THR A 70 -9.00 14.12 -11.64
N PRO A 71 -8.79 15.03 -10.67
CA PRO A 71 -7.66 14.90 -9.75
C PRO A 71 -7.69 13.55 -9.00
N ILE A 72 -6.51 12.98 -8.75
CA ILE A 72 -6.33 11.71 -8.06
C ILE A 72 -5.60 11.94 -6.74
N VAL A 73 -6.21 11.50 -5.64
CA VAL A 73 -5.56 11.43 -4.31
C VAL A 73 -4.84 10.10 -4.20
N ARG A 74 -3.54 10.14 -3.90
CA ARG A 74 -2.68 8.95 -3.84
C ARG A 74 -2.49 8.54 -2.39
N ILE A 75 -2.92 7.33 -2.04
CA ILE A 75 -2.78 6.80 -0.68
C ILE A 75 -2.08 5.44 -0.75
N ALA A 76 -0.86 5.37 -0.24
CA ALA A 76 -0.05 4.16 -0.22
C ALA A 76 -0.36 3.29 1.00
N ARG A 77 -0.47 1.96 0.80
CA ARG A 77 -0.42 0.96 1.87
C ARG A 77 1.05 0.72 2.27
N MET A 78 1.63 1.63 3.04
CA MET A 78 3.06 1.68 3.41
C MET A 78 3.25 2.34 4.78
N ALA A 79 4.43 2.15 5.37
CA ALA A 79 4.83 2.79 6.64
C ALA A 79 3.87 2.53 7.81
N GLY A 80 3.40 1.29 7.98
CA GLY A 80 2.50 0.92 9.08
C GLY A 80 1.69 -0.35 8.86
N GLN A 81 1.62 -0.86 7.62
CA GLN A 81 0.81 -2.02 7.22
C GLN A 81 1.41 -3.38 7.65
N TYR A 82 1.82 -3.52 8.91
CA TYR A 82 2.50 -4.71 9.42
C TYR A 82 1.61 -5.71 10.13
N ALA A 83 0.40 -5.33 10.57
CA ALA A 83 -0.54 -6.26 11.20
C ALA A 83 -1.49 -6.89 10.17
N LYS A 84 -1.92 -8.12 10.43
CA LYS A 84 -2.87 -8.87 9.59
C LYS A 84 -3.92 -9.60 10.42
N PRO A 85 -5.22 -9.46 10.11
CA PRO A 85 -6.25 -10.29 10.73
C PRO A 85 -6.18 -11.71 10.17
N ARG A 86 -6.45 -12.72 11.00
CA ARG A 86 -6.42 -14.14 10.61
C ARG A 86 -7.78 -14.78 10.89
N SER A 87 -8.23 -15.65 9.98
CA SER A 87 -9.47 -16.42 10.16
C SER A 87 -9.39 -17.41 11.32
N SER A 88 -8.18 -17.87 11.66
CA SER A 88 -7.91 -18.75 12.79
C SER A 88 -6.74 -18.20 13.61
N PRO A 89 -6.77 -18.28 14.95
CA PRO A 89 -5.65 -17.86 15.79
C PRO A 89 -4.43 -18.77 15.63
N THR A 90 -4.62 -20.02 15.22
CA THR A 90 -3.58 -21.05 15.08
C THR A 90 -3.64 -21.72 13.71
N GLU A 91 -2.54 -22.34 13.30
CA GLU A 91 -2.44 -23.15 12.08
C GLU A 91 -1.70 -24.46 12.38
N VAL A 92 -2.05 -25.53 11.65
CA VAL A 92 -1.44 -26.85 11.83
C VAL A 92 -0.51 -27.11 10.65
N ILE A 93 0.77 -27.35 10.95
CA ILE A 93 1.82 -27.60 9.95
C ILE A 93 2.52 -28.89 10.35
N ASN A 94 2.51 -29.89 9.46
CA ASN A 94 3.07 -31.22 9.70
C ASN A 94 2.58 -31.87 11.02
N GLY A 95 1.29 -31.71 11.33
CA GLY A 95 0.67 -32.27 12.54
C GLY A 95 0.94 -31.51 13.84
N LYS A 96 1.73 -30.42 13.81
CA LYS A 96 2.00 -29.57 14.97
C LYS A 96 1.25 -28.24 14.86
N THR A 97 0.70 -27.79 15.99
CA THR A 97 -0.03 -26.52 16.09
C THR A 97 0.92 -25.36 16.37
N TYR A 98 0.79 -24.29 15.60
CA TYR A 98 1.51 -23.03 15.74
C TYR A 98 0.54 -21.86 15.83
N ASN A 99 0.97 -20.74 16.41
CA ASN A 99 0.25 -19.49 16.24
C ASN A 99 0.28 -19.06 14.77
N SER A 100 -0.86 -18.61 14.27
CA SER A 100 -0.92 -18.02 12.94
C SER A 100 -0.02 -16.78 12.87
N PHE A 101 0.67 -16.60 11.76
CA PHE A 101 1.41 -15.38 11.45
C PHE A 101 0.42 -14.22 11.36
N ARG A 102 0.58 -13.20 12.22
CA ARG A 102 -0.31 -12.04 12.31
C ARG A 102 0.36 -10.77 11.80
N GLY A 103 1.46 -10.94 11.07
CA GLY A 103 2.27 -9.86 10.55
C GLY A 103 3.41 -9.48 11.49
N ASP A 104 4.41 -8.80 10.93
CA ASP A 104 5.74 -8.66 11.54
C ASP A 104 5.74 -7.84 12.83
N ASN A 105 4.71 -7.02 13.08
CA ASN A 105 4.54 -6.28 14.32
C ASN A 105 3.94 -7.12 15.47
N VAL A 106 3.58 -8.37 15.21
CA VAL A 106 3.10 -9.33 16.22
C VAL A 106 4.08 -10.49 16.35
N ASN A 107 4.37 -11.22 15.28
CA ASN A 107 5.23 -12.41 15.28
C ASN A 107 5.91 -12.61 13.93
N GLY A 108 6.90 -13.50 13.85
CA GLY A 108 7.63 -13.79 12.61
C GLY A 108 6.93 -14.84 11.74
N ILE A 109 7.31 -14.92 10.46
CA ILE A 109 6.79 -15.95 9.54
C ILE A 109 7.38 -17.34 9.82
N GLU A 110 8.63 -17.39 10.27
CA GLU A 110 9.32 -18.63 10.61
C GLU A 110 8.65 -19.35 11.78
N LEU A 111 8.66 -20.69 11.75
CA LEU A 111 7.88 -21.52 12.69
C LEU A 111 8.32 -21.37 14.15
N ASP A 112 9.59 -21.05 14.38
CA ASP A 112 10.18 -20.78 15.70
C ASP A 112 9.90 -19.35 16.20
N GLN A 113 9.50 -18.44 15.31
CA GLN A 113 9.18 -17.05 15.61
C GLN A 113 7.68 -16.77 15.77
N ARG A 114 6.84 -17.82 15.89
CA ARG A 114 5.36 -17.67 15.95
C ARG A 114 4.83 -17.16 17.28
N THR A 115 5.62 -17.15 18.34
CA THR A 115 5.23 -16.54 19.61
C THR A 115 5.16 -15.02 19.45
N PRO A 116 4.05 -14.35 19.84
CA PRO A 116 3.97 -12.91 19.82
C PRO A 116 5.08 -12.26 20.66
N ASP A 117 5.72 -11.23 20.10
CA ASP A 117 6.83 -10.51 20.72
C ASP A 117 6.54 -8.99 20.72
N PRO A 118 6.35 -8.35 21.90
CA PRO A 118 6.03 -6.93 21.98
C PRO A 118 7.14 -6.00 21.45
N GLU A 119 8.41 -6.43 21.42
CA GLU A 119 9.50 -5.62 20.84
C GLU A 119 9.31 -5.37 19.33
N ARG A 120 8.49 -6.19 18.68
CA ARG A 120 8.09 -6.00 17.29
C ARG A 120 7.23 -4.76 17.07
N LEU A 121 6.55 -4.25 18.10
CA LEU A 121 5.85 -2.96 18.02
C LEU A 121 6.84 -1.80 17.86
N LEU A 122 7.96 -1.82 18.60
CA LEU A 122 9.01 -0.83 18.44
C LEU A 122 9.70 -0.95 17.08
N SER A 123 9.97 -2.19 16.65
CA SER A 123 10.54 -2.45 15.32
C SER A 123 9.63 -1.90 14.21
N ALA A 124 8.32 -2.16 14.30
CA ALA A 124 7.33 -1.64 13.38
C ALA A 124 7.33 -0.11 13.33
N TYR A 125 7.45 0.57 14.47
CA TYR A 125 7.58 2.02 14.53
C TYR A 125 8.82 2.51 13.77
N PHE A 126 10.00 1.94 14.04
CA PHE A 126 11.24 2.36 13.39
C PHE A 126 11.20 2.12 11.87
N HIS A 127 10.68 0.98 11.41
CA HIS A 127 10.48 0.74 9.98
C HIS A 127 9.47 1.71 9.36
N SER A 128 8.40 2.05 10.06
CA SER A 128 7.41 3.05 9.60
C SER A 128 8.04 4.43 9.44
N ALA A 129 8.77 4.89 10.47
CA ALA A 129 9.43 6.19 10.48
C ALA A 129 10.50 6.30 9.40
N ALA A 130 11.36 5.27 9.26
CA ALA A 130 12.39 5.24 8.22
C ALA A 130 11.77 5.25 6.81
N THR A 131 10.75 4.42 6.57
CA THR A 131 10.04 4.38 5.28
C THR A 131 9.39 5.72 4.96
N LEU A 132 8.66 6.31 5.91
CA LEU A 132 7.99 7.60 5.69
C LEU A 132 8.99 8.73 5.45
N ASN A 133 10.09 8.76 6.19
CA ASN A 133 11.16 9.75 5.98
C ASN A 133 11.79 9.60 4.59
N TYR A 134 12.08 8.37 4.19
CA TYR A 134 12.65 8.07 2.89
C TYR A 134 11.69 8.47 1.75
N VAL A 135 10.41 8.10 1.83
CA VAL A 135 9.41 8.50 0.83
C VAL A 135 9.28 10.02 0.74
N ARG A 136 9.27 10.75 1.87
CA ARG A 136 9.23 12.22 1.87
C ARG A 136 10.46 12.83 1.23
N ALA A 137 11.64 12.28 1.50
CA ALA A 137 12.88 12.73 0.87
C ALA A 137 12.87 12.49 -0.65
N LEU A 138 12.38 11.32 -1.10
CA LEU A 138 12.19 11.03 -2.52
C LEU A 138 11.23 12.02 -3.17
N LEU A 139 10.04 12.24 -2.59
CA LEU A 139 9.04 13.15 -3.17
C LEU A 139 9.47 14.63 -3.16
N ALA A 140 10.39 15.02 -2.28
CA ALA A 140 10.99 16.35 -2.27
C ALA A 140 12.17 16.50 -3.26
N SER A 141 12.59 15.40 -3.88
CA SER A 141 13.59 15.38 -4.96
C SER A 141 12.91 15.25 -6.33
N ASP A 142 13.71 15.23 -7.40
CA ASP A 142 13.21 15.09 -8.78
C ASP A 142 12.61 13.71 -9.10
N PHE A 143 12.49 12.81 -8.11
CA PHE A 143 11.88 11.47 -8.25
C PHE A 143 10.44 11.52 -8.75
N ALA A 144 9.65 12.51 -8.30
CA ALA A 144 8.25 12.67 -8.68
C ALA A 144 8.05 13.72 -9.77
N ASP A 145 9.15 14.25 -10.34
CA ASP A 145 9.08 15.27 -11.37
C ASP A 145 8.63 14.66 -12.70
N LEU A 146 7.49 15.12 -13.18
CA LEU A 146 6.91 14.72 -14.46
C LEU A 146 7.69 15.30 -15.66
N HIS A 147 8.52 16.34 -15.50
CA HIS A 147 9.36 16.91 -16.59
C HIS A 147 10.50 16.00 -17.03
N HIS A 148 10.85 15.02 -16.21
CA HIS A 148 11.91 14.06 -16.46
C HIS A 148 11.34 12.65 -16.63
N PRO A 149 10.57 12.38 -17.71
CA PRO A 149 10.08 11.04 -18.02
C PRO A 149 11.21 9.97 -18.03
N GLU A 150 12.44 10.37 -18.36
CA GLU A 150 13.64 9.53 -18.27
C GLU A 150 14.00 9.10 -16.84
N SER A 151 13.76 9.93 -15.81
CA SER A 151 14.02 9.57 -14.40
C SER A 151 12.99 8.57 -13.85
N TRP A 152 11.82 8.49 -14.50
CA TRP A 152 10.79 7.48 -14.24
C TRP A 152 11.04 6.18 -15.00
N ASN A 153 12.17 6.08 -15.71
CA ASN A 153 12.55 4.90 -16.46
C ASN A 153 11.55 4.59 -17.59
N LEU A 154 10.97 5.62 -18.24
CA LEU A 154 10.02 5.46 -19.36
C LEU A 154 10.64 4.83 -20.62
N GLN A 155 11.96 4.62 -20.65
CA GLN A 155 12.67 3.82 -21.66
C GLN A 155 13.15 2.45 -21.14
N SER A 156 12.93 2.13 -19.85
CA SER A 156 13.31 0.83 -19.27
C SER A 156 12.37 -0.28 -19.71
N GLU A 157 12.82 -1.53 -19.57
CA GLU A 157 12.10 -2.73 -20.01
C GLU A 157 10.65 -2.83 -19.49
N TYR A 158 10.32 -2.15 -18.38
CA TYR A 158 8.97 -2.10 -17.82
C TYR A 158 7.98 -1.24 -18.62
N TRP A 159 8.44 -0.14 -19.24
CA TRP A 159 7.59 0.70 -20.11
C TRP A 159 7.56 0.26 -21.57
N THR A 160 8.50 -0.60 -21.97
CA THR A 160 8.46 -1.25 -23.29
C THR A 160 7.31 -2.24 -23.45
N LEU A 161 6.54 -2.48 -22.37
CA LEU A 161 5.44 -3.45 -22.30
C LEU A 161 5.89 -4.82 -22.86
N ARG A 162 7.18 -5.18 -22.68
CA ARG A 162 7.74 -6.44 -23.18
C ARG A 162 7.07 -7.64 -22.52
N HIS A 163 6.61 -7.47 -21.30
CA HIS A 163 5.85 -8.47 -20.56
C HIS A 163 4.40 -8.60 -21.06
N VAL A 164 3.87 -7.64 -21.83
CA VAL A 164 2.50 -7.74 -22.35
C VAL A 164 2.51 -8.62 -23.59
N GLU A 165 1.94 -9.83 -23.48
CA GLU A 165 1.86 -10.80 -24.59
C GLU A 165 0.83 -10.40 -25.67
N ASN A 166 -0.16 -9.59 -25.29
CA ASN A 166 -1.23 -9.16 -26.21
C ASN A 166 -0.86 -7.84 -26.91
N ASP A 167 -0.59 -7.93 -28.22
CA ASP A 167 -0.19 -6.78 -29.04
C ASP A 167 -1.24 -5.65 -29.08
N ASP A 168 -2.54 -5.99 -29.07
CA ASP A 168 -3.61 -4.98 -29.07
C ASP A 168 -3.64 -4.19 -27.75
N VAL A 169 -3.52 -4.89 -26.62
CA VAL A 169 -3.44 -4.25 -25.29
C VAL A 169 -2.20 -3.38 -25.20
N LYS A 170 -1.06 -3.89 -25.69
CA LYS A 170 0.20 -3.17 -25.75
C LYS A 170 0.08 -1.89 -26.57
N LYS A 171 -0.48 -1.97 -27.76
CA LYS A 171 -0.70 -0.81 -28.64
C LYS A 171 -1.60 0.23 -27.98
N ARG A 172 -2.74 -0.17 -27.41
CA ARG A 172 -3.69 0.74 -26.74
C ARG A 172 -3.05 1.44 -25.55
N TYR A 173 -2.25 0.74 -24.74
CA TYR A 173 -1.54 1.37 -23.63
C TYR A 173 -0.49 2.37 -24.13
N GLN A 174 0.26 2.01 -25.17
CA GLN A 174 1.25 2.91 -25.76
C GLN A 174 0.61 4.19 -26.32
N GLU A 175 -0.57 4.11 -26.91
CA GLU A 175 -1.34 5.29 -27.36
C GLU A 175 -1.65 6.24 -26.20
N ILE A 176 -2.12 5.71 -25.05
CA ILE A 176 -2.39 6.51 -23.83
C ILE A 176 -1.11 7.20 -23.33
N VAL A 177 0.00 6.48 -23.30
CA VAL A 177 1.31 7.03 -22.88
C VAL A 177 1.75 8.17 -23.82
N ASN A 178 1.63 7.98 -25.13
CA ASN A 178 2.00 9.00 -26.11
C ASN A 178 1.11 10.25 -25.97
N ASP A 179 -0.20 10.06 -25.75
CA ASP A 179 -1.13 11.18 -25.54
C ASP A 179 -0.82 11.95 -24.25
N LEU A 180 -0.41 11.25 -23.19
CA LEU A 180 0.05 11.86 -21.95
C LEU A 180 1.31 12.71 -22.16
N MET A 181 2.32 12.17 -22.85
CA MET A 181 3.55 12.88 -23.18
C MET A 181 3.25 14.12 -24.03
N ASN A 182 2.42 14.00 -25.06
CA ASN A 182 2.00 15.12 -25.90
C ASN A 182 1.29 16.22 -25.10
N ALA A 183 0.44 15.85 -24.13
CA ALA A 183 -0.25 16.81 -23.28
C ALA A 183 0.74 17.58 -22.36
N MET A 184 1.74 16.89 -21.82
CA MET A 184 2.78 17.51 -21.00
C MET A 184 3.68 18.44 -21.81
N ASP A 185 4.10 18.01 -23.01
CA ASP A 185 4.84 18.86 -23.94
C ASP A 185 4.05 20.11 -24.35
N PHE A 186 2.73 19.99 -24.52
CA PHE A 186 1.86 21.13 -24.78
C PHE A 186 1.84 22.11 -23.60
N MET A 187 1.65 21.62 -22.37
CA MET A 187 1.66 22.46 -21.15
C MET A 187 2.98 23.23 -21.01
N ARG A 188 4.11 22.55 -21.28
CA ARG A 188 5.44 23.16 -21.33
C ARG A 188 5.55 24.22 -22.41
N THR A 189 5.07 23.93 -23.62
CA THR A 189 5.15 24.83 -24.78
C THR A 189 4.39 26.13 -24.57
N ILE A 190 3.23 26.09 -23.90
CA ILE A 190 2.42 27.29 -23.63
C ILE A 190 2.86 28.05 -22.37
N GLY A 191 3.89 27.57 -21.67
CA GLY A 191 4.37 28.18 -20.42
C GLY A 191 3.40 28.04 -19.24
N ALA A 192 2.42 27.13 -19.33
CA ALA A 192 1.53 26.75 -18.22
C ALA A 192 2.24 25.83 -17.19
N ASP A 193 3.54 25.67 -17.38
CA ASP A 193 4.45 24.80 -16.68
C ASP A 193 5.75 25.57 -16.39
N SER A 194 5.59 26.72 -15.74
CA SER A 194 6.70 27.57 -15.35
C SER A 194 7.30 27.06 -14.05
N GLU A 195 8.62 27.26 -13.82
CA GLU A 195 9.30 26.81 -12.58
C GLU A 195 8.65 27.34 -11.28
N SER A 196 7.80 28.37 -11.35
CA SER A 196 7.04 28.91 -10.24
C SER A 196 5.77 28.12 -9.87
N ASP A 197 5.27 27.25 -10.75
CA ASP A 197 4.08 26.43 -10.50
C ASP A 197 4.47 25.07 -9.90
N ASN A 198 4.54 25.02 -8.57
CA ASN A 198 4.86 23.84 -7.74
C ASN A 198 3.95 22.61 -7.95
N VAL A 199 2.93 22.68 -8.80
CA VAL A 199 1.88 21.66 -8.98
C VAL A 199 2.37 20.48 -9.82
N VAL A 200 3.29 20.69 -10.77
CA VAL A 200 3.84 19.60 -11.60
C VAL A 200 5.05 18.92 -10.93
N LYS A 201 5.76 19.66 -10.06
CA LYS A 201 6.94 19.17 -9.33
C LYS A 201 6.63 18.38 -8.06
N ASN A 202 5.55 18.72 -7.33
CA ASN A 202 5.24 18.10 -6.05
C ASN A 202 4.03 17.18 -6.15
N VAL A 203 4.24 15.89 -5.90
CA VAL A 203 3.16 14.91 -5.82
C VAL A 203 2.76 14.68 -4.37
N ASP A 204 1.52 15.05 -4.03
CA ASP A 204 0.93 14.68 -2.74
C ASP A 204 0.72 13.15 -2.68
N LEU A 205 1.36 12.52 -1.69
CA LEU A 205 1.22 11.11 -1.37
C LEU A 205 0.97 10.93 0.12
N PHE A 206 -0.08 10.18 0.44
CA PHE A 206 -0.47 9.87 1.81
C PHE A 206 -0.16 8.41 2.15
N MET A 207 -0.07 8.13 3.45
CA MET A 207 0.15 6.78 3.97
C MET A 207 -1.12 6.22 4.58
N SER A 208 -1.23 4.90 4.57
CA SER A 208 -2.35 4.18 5.16
C SER A 208 -2.00 2.79 5.64
N HIS A 209 -2.75 2.34 6.64
CA HIS A 209 -2.78 0.95 7.10
C HIS A 209 -4.11 0.62 7.77
N GLU A 210 -4.37 -0.68 7.96
CA GLU A 210 -5.49 -1.15 8.78
C GLU A 210 -5.21 -0.83 10.25
N GLY A 211 -6.09 -0.07 10.90
CA GLY A 211 -5.97 0.27 12.32
C GLY A 211 -6.30 -0.92 13.22
N LEU A 212 -5.51 -1.99 13.15
CA LEU A 212 -5.85 -3.30 13.71
C LEU A 212 -5.42 -3.45 15.18
N LEU A 213 -4.17 -3.09 15.50
CA LEU A 213 -3.63 -3.21 16.86
C LEU A 213 -3.91 -1.93 17.65
N LEU A 214 -5.07 -1.85 18.29
CA LEU A 214 -5.57 -0.62 18.92
C LEU A 214 -4.62 -0.05 19.99
N ASP A 215 -3.92 -0.89 20.76
CA ASP A 215 -2.92 -0.43 21.74
C ASP A 215 -1.77 0.34 21.08
N TYR A 216 -1.35 -0.09 19.90
CA TYR A 216 -0.34 0.58 19.08
C TYR A 216 -0.89 1.90 18.51
N GLU A 217 -2.09 1.86 17.91
CA GLU A 217 -2.74 3.05 17.34
C GLU A 217 -3.00 4.15 18.39
N ALA A 218 -3.39 3.76 19.60
CA ALA A 218 -3.62 4.68 20.72
C ALA A 218 -2.35 5.46 21.10
N GLN A 219 -1.14 4.87 20.99
CA GLN A 219 0.11 5.56 21.33
C GLN A 219 0.40 6.75 20.39
N PHE A 220 -0.04 6.66 19.14
CA PHE A 220 0.11 7.73 18.14
C PHE A 220 -1.08 8.69 18.12
N THR A 221 -2.10 8.45 18.93
CA THR A 221 -3.26 9.34 19.00
C THR A 221 -2.93 10.56 19.86
N LYS A 222 -3.00 11.75 19.27
CA LYS A 222 -2.65 13.02 19.92
C LYS A 222 -3.79 14.00 19.78
N LEU A 223 -3.98 14.80 20.83
CA LEU A 223 -4.86 15.96 20.77
C LEU A 223 -4.13 17.08 20.02
N VAL A 224 -4.63 17.42 18.83
CA VAL A 224 -4.04 18.43 17.95
C VAL A 224 -4.94 19.65 17.92
N GLN A 225 -4.33 20.84 18.07
CA GLN A 225 -5.05 22.09 17.92
C GLN A 225 -5.09 22.50 16.45
N SER A 226 -6.29 22.67 15.93
CA SER A 226 -6.51 23.22 14.59
C SER A 226 -5.96 24.63 14.49
N LYS A 227 -5.16 24.89 13.44
CA LYS A 227 -4.61 26.22 13.17
C LYS A 227 -5.66 27.23 12.68
N THR A 228 -6.81 26.75 12.19
CA THR A 228 -7.82 27.62 11.55
C THR A 228 -8.86 28.14 12.54
N ASN A 229 -9.35 27.29 13.45
CA ASN A 229 -10.42 27.63 14.40
C ASN A 229 -10.01 27.45 15.88
N GLY A 230 -8.79 26.98 16.16
CA GLY A 230 -8.28 26.78 17.52
C GLY A 230 -8.88 25.59 18.28
N GLU A 231 -9.78 24.83 17.65
CA GLU A 231 -10.42 23.65 18.22
C GLU A 231 -9.40 22.52 18.44
N LYS A 232 -9.54 21.78 19.54
CA LYS A 232 -8.69 20.63 19.83
C LYS A 232 -9.42 19.35 19.51
N LYS A 233 -8.86 18.54 18.63
CA LYS A 233 -9.43 17.25 18.24
C LYS A 233 -8.36 16.15 18.22
N TYR A 234 -8.78 14.90 18.38
CA TYR A 234 -7.85 13.77 18.37
C TYR A 234 -7.54 13.32 16.94
N TYR A 235 -6.26 13.16 16.64
CA TYR A 235 -5.78 12.55 15.40
C TYR A 235 -4.87 11.39 15.73
N ASN A 236 -5.00 10.28 15.03
CA ASN A 236 -3.93 9.29 14.95
C ASN A 236 -2.83 9.89 14.06
N MET A 237 -1.68 10.17 14.67
CA MET A 237 -0.51 10.77 14.02
C MET A 237 0.48 9.72 13.50
N GLY A 238 0.14 8.44 13.59
CA GLY A 238 0.93 7.33 13.07
C GLY A 238 0.77 7.15 11.56
N THR A 239 -0.35 7.60 10.99
CA THR A 239 -0.59 7.61 9.55
C THR A 239 -1.64 8.65 9.15
N HIS A 240 -1.81 8.89 7.85
CA HIS A 240 -2.76 9.89 7.36
C HIS A 240 -4.18 9.33 7.30
N TYR A 241 -4.31 8.10 6.81
CA TYR A 241 -5.59 7.43 6.55
C TYR A 241 -5.58 6.02 7.15
N LEU A 242 -6.60 5.67 7.94
CA LEU A 242 -6.75 4.33 8.51
C LEU A 242 -8.00 3.66 7.99
N TRP A 243 -8.06 2.33 7.98
CA TRP A 243 -9.33 1.64 7.77
C TRP A 243 -9.64 0.57 8.82
N ILE A 244 -10.92 0.30 8.98
CA ILE A 244 -11.47 -0.84 9.74
C ILE A 244 -11.65 -2.01 8.78
N GLY A 245 -11.09 -3.16 9.13
CA GLY A 245 -11.20 -4.39 8.35
C GLY A 245 -12.60 -5.02 8.40
N ASP A 246 -12.87 -5.91 7.44
CA ASP A 246 -14.19 -6.56 7.32
C ASP A 246 -14.52 -7.47 8.51
N ARG A 247 -13.49 -7.89 9.27
CA ARG A 247 -13.60 -8.75 10.46
C ARG A 247 -13.65 -7.96 11.77
N THR A 248 -13.45 -6.65 11.74
CA THR A 248 -13.27 -5.80 12.92
C THR A 248 -14.26 -4.62 12.96
N ARG A 249 -15.31 -4.66 12.16
CA ARG A 249 -16.30 -3.57 12.01
C ARG A 249 -17.61 -3.80 12.76
N GLN A 250 -17.57 -4.51 13.88
CA GLN A 250 -18.75 -4.73 14.72
C GLN A 250 -19.22 -3.38 15.29
N LEU A 251 -20.53 -3.10 15.24
CA LEU A 251 -21.11 -1.81 15.64
C LEU A 251 -20.76 -1.42 17.08
N ASP A 252 -20.73 -2.40 17.97
CA ASP A 252 -20.37 -2.29 19.39
C ASP A 252 -18.90 -2.68 19.69
N GLY A 253 -18.10 -2.84 18.64
CA GLY A 253 -16.71 -3.29 18.72
C GLY A 253 -15.70 -2.17 19.02
N ALA A 254 -14.57 -2.56 19.61
CA ALA A 254 -13.51 -1.64 20.02
C ALA A 254 -12.92 -0.83 18.85
N HIS A 255 -12.81 -1.40 17.65
CA HIS A 255 -12.31 -0.68 16.48
C HIS A 255 -13.25 0.44 16.05
N VAL A 256 -14.57 0.19 16.02
CA VAL A 256 -15.56 1.23 15.69
C VAL A 256 -15.53 2.33 16.75
N GLU A 257 -15.44 1.98 18.03
CA GLU A 257 -15.31 2.95 19.12
C GLU A 257 -14.04 3.80 19.01
N TYR A 258 -12.89 3.19 18.70
CA TYR A 258 -11.65 3.93 18.52
C TYR A 258 -11.74 4.89 17.31
N PHE A 259 -12.26 4.41 16.17
CA PHE A 259 -12.38 5.21 14.95
C PHE A 259 -13.41 6.34 15.07
N ARG A 260 -14.43 6.18 15.91
CA ARG A 260 -15.40 7.23 16.25
C ARG A 260 -14.72 8.47 16.85
N GLY A 261 -13.62 8.28 17.57
CA GLY A 261 -12.94 9.34 18.32
C GLY A 261 -11.86 10.11 17.56
N ILE A 262 -11.45 9.66 16.37
CA ILE A 262 -10.35 10.26 15.62
C ILE A 262 -10.85 11.08 14.42
N GLU A 263 -10.14 12.15 14.10
CA GLU A 263 -10.48 13.08 13.02
C GLU A 263 -9.91 12.71 11.67
N ASN A 264 -8.95 11.77 11.60
CA ASN A 264 -8.42 11.27 10.33
C ASN A 264 -9.57 10.89 9.36
N PRO A 265 -9.39 11.05 8.03
CA PRO A 265 -10.24 10.36 7.08
C PRO A 265 -10.06 8.85 7.27
N ILE A 266 -11.18 8.12 7.22
CA ILE A 266 -11.18 6.68 7.53
C ILE A 266 -11.85 5.85 6.45
N GLY A 267 -11.42 4.60 6.35
CA GLY A 267 -12.03 3.58 5.51
C GLY A 267 -12.78 2.52 6.32
N VAL A 268 -13.80 1.92 5.72
CA VAL A 268 -14.46 0.73 6.26
C VAL A 268 -14.57 -0.30 5.15
N LYS A 269 -14.03 -1.50 5.37
CA LYS A 269 -14.23 -2.61 4.43
C LYS A 269 -15.69 -3.09 4.47
N VAL A 270 -16.31 -3.21 3.30
CA VAL A 270 -17.69 -3.68 3.13
C VAL A 270 -17.66 -4.94 2.27
N GLY A 271 -17.70 -6.10 2.92
CA GLY A 271 -17.82 -7.39 2.26
C GLY A 271 -19.26 -7.92 2.16
N PRO A 272 -19.46 -9.12 1.59
CA PRO A 272 -20.77 -9.77 1.42
C PRO A 272 -21.54 -10.01 2.74
N SER A 273 -20.87 -10.01 3.89
CA SER A 273 -21.50 -10.19 5.20
C SER A 273 -22.13 -8.92 5.76
N MET A 274 -21.80 -7.73 5.24
CA MET A 274 -22.41 -6.48 5.69
C MET A 274 -23.86 -6.42 5.22
N LYS A 275 -24.81 -6.27 6.13
CA LYS A 275 -26.20 -6.04 5.75
C LYS A 275 -26.45 -4.54 5.48
N PRO A 276 -27.32 -4.16 4.52
CA PRO A 276 -27.66 -2.76 4.27
C PRO A 276 -28.18 -2.02 5.52
N GLU A 277 -28.91 -2.72 6.39
CA GLU A 277 -29.49 -2.17 7.61
C GLU A 277 -28.44 -1.90 8.70
N GLU A 278 -27.29 -2.57 8.64
CA GLU A 278 -26.16 -2.36 9.57
C GLU A 278 -25.25 -1.22 9.10
N LEU A 279 -25.26 -0.90 7.81
CA LEU A 279 -24.36 0.08 7.21
C LEU A 279 -24.65 1.52 7.66
N VAL A 280 -25.91 1.92 7.71
CA VAL A 280 -26.29 3.29 8.12
C VAL A 280 -26.00 3.54 9.61
N PRO A 281 -26.36 2.65 10.56
CA PRO A 281 -25.95 2.78 11.96
C PRO A 281 -24.43 2.89 12.13
N LEU A 282 -23.64 2.15 11.35
CA LEU A 282 -22.18 2.27 11.39
C LEU A 282 -21.72 3.68 10.97
N LEU A 283 -22.32 4.23 9.92
CA LEU A 283 -22.02 5.59 9.46
C LEU A 283 -22.48 6.65 10.45
N ASP A 284 -23.61 6.46 11.13
CA ASP A 284 -24.09 7.37 12.18
C ASP A 284 -23.08 7.46 13.34
N ILE A 285 -22.40 6.35 13.67
CA ILE A 285 -21.33 6.34 14.67
C ILE A 285 -20.08 7.05 14.13
N LEU A 286 -19.63 6.69 12.93
CA LEU A 286 -18.33 7.10 12.40
C LEU A 286 -18.30 8.51 11.77
N ASN A 287 -19.46 9.02 11.35
CA ASN A 287 -19.61 10.32 10.71
C ASN A 287 -20.91 11.03 11.13
N PRO A 288 -21.12 11.31 12.43
CA PRO A 288 -22.37 11.84 12.95
C PRO A 288 -22.73 13.23 12.37
N ASN A 289 -21.73 13.96 11.87
CA ASN A 289 -21.89 15.30 11.30
C ASN A 289 -22.06 15.29 9.77
N PHE A 290 -22.15 14.12 9.14
CA PHE A 290 -22.29 13.96 7.69
C PHE A 290 -21.18 14.65 6.87
N GLU A 291 -19.97 14.70 7.41
CA GLU A 291 -18.81 15.33 6.78
C GLU A 291 -18.47 14.63 5.46
N VAL A 292 -18.33 15.40 4.40
CA VAL A 292 -18.03 14.88 3.06
C VAL A 292 -16.62 14.32 3.04
N GLY A 293 -16.47 13.07 2.62
CA GLY A 293 -15.16 12.44 2.48
C GLY A 293 -14.55 11.92 3.80
N LYS A 294 -15.22 12.11 4.94
CA LYS A 294 -14.79 11.56 6.24
C LYS A 294 -14.69 10.04 6.22
N VAL A 295 -15.68 9.38 5.61
CA VAL A 295 -15.74 7.92 5.51
C VAL A 295 -15.67 7.48 4.05
N THR A 296 -14.77 6.54 3.78
CA THR A 296 -14.72 5.76 2.55
C THR A 296 -15.29 4.37 2.79
N LEU A 297 -16.26 3.95 1.99
CA LEU A 297 -16.74 2.57 1.96
C LEU A 297 -15.92 1.79 0.92
N ILE A 298 -15.11 0.86 1.41
CA ILE A 298 -14.18 0.06 0.61
C ILE A 298 -14.83 -1.31 0.36
N THR A 299 -15.53 -1.40 -0.75
CA THR A 299 -16.34 -2.55 -1.15
C THR A 299 -15.48 -3.70 -1.70
N ARG A 300 -15.73 -4.94 -1.25
CA ARG A 300 -14.92 -6.11 -1.62
C ARG A 300 -15.76 -7.39 -1.72
N TYR A 301 -16.63 -7.48 -2.72
CA TYR A 301 -17.64 -8.53 -2.79
C TYR A 301 -17.14 -9.80 -3.49
N GLY A 302 -16.27 -9.64 -4.47
CA GLY A 302 -15.96 -10.66 -5.47
C GLY A 302 -16.75 -10.42 -6.76
N ALA A 303 -16.14 -10.73 -7.89
CA ALA A 303 -16.72 -10.52 -9.23
C ALA A 303 -18.06 -11.26 -9.41
N ASP A 304 -18.22 -12.42 -8.78
CA ASP A 304 -19.42 -13.25 -8.81
C ASP A 304 -20.57 -12.69 -7.96
N LYS A 305 -20.26 -11.82 -6.98
CA LYS A 305 -21.19 -11.38 -5.93
C LYS A 305 -21.53 -9.89 -5.99
N ILE A 306 -20.70 -9.06 -6.61
CA ILE A 306 -20.87 -7.60 -6.57
C ILE A 306 -22.28 -7.13 -6.95
N ARG A 307 -22.89 -7.70 -8.01
CA ARG A 307 -24.26 -7.35 -8.44
C ARG A 307 -25.33 -7.70 -7.41
N GLN A 308 -25.10 -8.69 -6.56
CA GLN A 308 -26.04 -9.09 -5.52
C GLN A 308 -26.05 -8.08 -4.36
N TYR A 309 -24.90 -7.49 -4.02
CA TYR A 309 -24.74 -6.74 -2.77
C TYR A 309 -24.66 -5.22 -2.97
N LEU A 310 -23.81 -4.75 -3.87
CA LEU A 310 -23.50 -3.32 -4.03
C LEU A 310 -24.75 -2.45 -4.25
N PRO A 311 -25.75 -2.82 -5.08
CA PRO A 311 -26.93 -1.98 -5.29
C PRO A 311 -27.71 -1.68 -4.00
N ALA A 312 -27.85 -2.66 -3.10
CA ALA A 312 -28.58 -2.48 -1.85
C ALA A 312 -27.82 -1.57 -0.88
N HIS A 313 -26.49 -1.70 -0.81
CA HIS A 313 -25.66 -0.80 0.01
C HIS A 313 -25.69 0.64 -0.52
N ILE A 314 -25.63 0.84 -1.85
CA ILE A 314 -25.77 2.18 -2.45
C ILE A 314 -27.10 2.82 -2.05
N LYS A 315 -28.21 2.09 -2.21
CA LYS A 315 -29.55 2.59 -1.87
C LYS A 315 -29.68 2.93 -0.39
N ALA A 316 -29.12 2.11 0.50
CA ALA A 316 -29.13 2.39 1.93
C ALA A 316 -28.41 3.71 2.27
N VAL A 317 -27.23 3.95 1.68
CA VAL A 317 -26.50 5.22 1.89
C VAL A 317 -27.23 6.40 1.27
N GLN A 318 -27.80 6.26 0.06
CA GLN A 318 -28.57 7.32 -0.61
C GLN A 318 -29.85 7.69 0.17
N ALA A 319 -30.45 6.75 0.90
CA ALA A 319 -31.58 7.00 1.79
C ALA A 319 -31.18 7.72 3.10
N SER A 320 -29.88 7.78 3.40
CA SER A 320 -29.32 8.51 4.53
C SER A 320 -28.79 9.89 4.13
N LYS A 321 -28.34 10.68 5.11
CA LYS A 321 -27.69 11.97 4.85
C LYS A 321 -26.19 11.86 4.55
N HIS A 322 -25.60 10.67 4.74
CA HIS A 322 -24.15 10.47 4.65
C HIS A 322 -23.60 10.70 3.25
N LYS A 323 -22.43 11.33 3.18
CA LYS A 323 -21.69 11.62 1.93
C LYS A 323 -20.35 10.89 1.94
N VAL A 324 -20.42 9.60 1.63
CA VAL A 324 -19.26 8.70 1.61
C VAL A 324 -18.50 8.75 0.29
N VAL A 325 -17.23 8.35 0.33
CA VAL A 325 -16.47 7.98 -0.87
C VAL A 325 -16.65 6.48 -1.10
N TRP A 326 -17.12 6.09 -2.28
CA TRP A 326 -17.16 4.68 -2.67
C TRP A 326 -15.82 4.26 -3.27
N CYS A 327 -15.25 3.18 -2.76
CA CYS A 327 -13.99 2.63 -3.24
C CYS A 327 -14.16 1.13 -3.52
N CYS A 328 -13.63 0.66 -4.65
CA CYS A 328 -13.63 -0.77 -5.00
C CYS A 328 -12.30 -1.39 -4.56
N ASP A 329 -12.36 -2.43 -3.75
CA ASP A 329 -11.27 -3.36 -3.47
C ASP A 329 -11.57 -4.67 -4.24
N PRO A 330 -11.13 -4.75 -5.51
CA PRO A 330 -11.39 -5.92 -6.36
C PRO A 330 -10.48 -7.11 -6.03
N MET A 331 -9.73 -7.05 -4.93
CA MET A 331 -8.67 -8.01 -4.63
C MET A 331 -9.15 -9.02 -3.60
N HIS A 332 -9.58 -8.55 -2.43
CA HIS A 332 -9.88 -9.43 -1.30
C HIS A 332 -11.14 -10.27 -1.53
N GLY A 333 -12.05 -9.85 -2.41
CA GLY A 333 -13.24 -10.61 -2.83
C GLY A 333 -12.92 -11.80 -3.75
N ASN A 334 -11.78 -11.77 -4.44
CA ASN A 334 -11.43 -12.66 -5.55
C ASN A 334 -10.23 -13.58 -5.25
N THR A 335 -9.87 -13.76 -3.97
CA THR A 335 -8.81 -14.70 -3.60
C THR A 335 -9.30 -16.14 -3.73
N GLU A 336 -8.55 -16.97 -4.44
CA GLU A 336 -8.75 -18.41 -4.60
C GLU A 336 -7.53 -19.20 -4.14
N SER A 337 -7.69 -20.51 -3.93
CA SER A 337 -6.61 -21.43 -3.57
C SER A 337 -6.31 -22.37 -4.72
N THR A 338 -5.03 -22.54 -5.02
CA THR A 338 -4.52 -23.49 -6.01
C THR A 338 -4.64 -24.92 -5.51
N ASN A 339 -4.42 -25.90 -6.40
CA ASN A 339 -4.39 -27.31 -6.00
C ASN A 339 -3.22 -27.62 -5.03
N THR A 340 -2.17 -26.79 -5.06
CA THR A 340 -1.02 -26.86 -4.16
C THR A 340 -1.23 -26.13 -2.82
N GLY A 341 -2.40 -25.50 -2.62
CA GLY A 341 -2.73 -24.76 -1.39
C GLY A 341 -2.16 -23.34 -1.32
N LEU A 342 -1.49 -22.86 -2.36
CA LEU A 342 -1.10 -21.46 -2.48
C LEU A 342 -2.36 -20.61 -2.70
N LYS A 343 -2.37 -19.41 -2.15
CA LYS A 343 -3.39 -18.42 -2.51
C LYS A 343 -2.99 -17.74 -3.81
N THR A 344 -3.96 -17.49 -4.66
CA THR A 344 -3.79 -16.65 -5.84
C THR A 344 -5.06 -15.84 -6.09
N ARG A 345 -5.02 -14.96 -7.08
CA ARG A 345 -6.16 -14.21 -7.60
C ARG A 345 -6.13 -14.35 -9.11
N ARG A 346 -7.28 -14.27 -9.75
CA ARG A 346 -7.40 -14.22 -11.20
C ARG A 346 -7.53 -12.77 -11.65
N PHE A 347 -6.59 -12.30 -12.47
CA PHE A 347 -6.59 -10.91 -12.95
C PHE A 347 -7.90 -10.54 -13.64
N GLU A 348 -8.50 -11.47 -14.39
CA GLU A 348 -9.78 -11.26 -15.06
C GLU A 348 -10.93 -11.00 -14.07
N ASN A 349 -10.92 -11.65 -12.90
CA ASN A 349 -11.92 -11.42 -11.86
C ASN A 349 -11.72 -10.05 -11.19
N ILE A 350 -10.47 -9.65 -10.97
CA ILE A 350 -10.12 -8.30 -10.46
C ILE A 350 -10.69 -7.23 -11.40
N VAL A 351 -10.42 -7.36 -12.71
CA VAL A 351 -10.93 -6.43 -13.72
C VAL A 351 -12.46 -6.48 -13.82
N ALA A 352 -13.06 -7.68 -13.74
CA ALA A 352 -14.50 -7.85 -13.79
C ALA A 352 -15.21 -7.16 -12.62
N GLU A 353 -14.75 -7.35 -11.37
CA GLU A 353 -15.36 -6.68 -10.22
C GLU A 353 -15.24 -5.15 -10.33
N MET A 354 -14.07 -4.64 -10.75
CA MET A 354 -13.88 -3.20 -10.93
C MET A 354 -14.78 -2.64 -12.04
N THR A 355 -14.93 -3.36 -13.16
CA THR A 355 -15.82 -2.98 -14.27
C THR A 355 -17.27 -2.94 -13.82
N GLU A 356 -17.70 -3.98 -13.11
CA GLU A 356 -19.04 -4.08 -12.55
C GLU A 356 -19.34 -2.99 -11.52
N ALA A 357 -18.36 -2.61 -10.69
CA ALA A 357 -18.51 -1.49 -9.77
C ALA A 357 -18.88 -0.19 -10.52
N PHE A 358 -18.17 0.14 -11.62
CA PHE A 358 -18.50 1.31 -12.44
C PHE A 358 -19.92 1.23 -13.02
N VAL A 359 -20.30 0.07 -13.57
CA VAL A 359 -21.62 -0.16 -14.17
C VAL A 359 -22.73 0.02 -13.13
N ILE A 360 -22.61 -0.66 -11.98
CA ILE A 360 -23.61 -0.62 -10.90
C ILE A 360 -23.72 0.79 -10.32
N HIS A 361 -22.61 1.50 -10.13
CA HIS A 361 -22.65 2.88 -9.65
C HIS A 361 -23.45 3.77 -10.61
N LYS A 362 -23.19 3.66 -11.92
CA LYS A 362 -23.93 4.38 -12.96
C LYS A 362 -25.42 4.03 -12.97
N GLU A 363 -25.76 2.74 -12.91
CA GLU A 363 -27.14 2.24 -12.88
C GLU A 363 -27.94 2.75 -11.67
N ASN A 364 -27.27 2.95 -10.53
CA ASN A 364 -27.88 3.42 -9.29
C ASN A 364 -27.71 4.93 -9.06
N GLY A 365 -27.26 5.71 -10.06
CA GLY A 365 -27.09 7.16 -9.94
C GLY A 365 -26.10 7.59 -8.86
N SER A 366 -25.05 6.79 -8.65
CA SER A 366 -23.97 7.05 -7.70
C SER A 366 -22.62 7.06 -8.43
N ARG A 367 -21.52 7.33 -7.72
CA ARG A 367 -20.18 7.47 -8.31
C ARG A 367 -19.17 6.59 -7.58
N LEU A 368 -18.44 5.78 -8.33
CA LEU A 368 -17.21 5.16 -7.84
C LEU A 368 -16.13 6.24 -7.69
N GLY A 369 -15.63 6.42 -6.47
CA GLY A 369 -14.69 7.47 -6.11
C GLY A 369 -13.23 7.03 -6.03
N GLY A 370 -12.95 5.72 -6.01
CA GLY A 370 -11.58 5.21 -5.95
C GLY A 370 -11.46 3.69 -6.08
N VAL A 371 -10.20 3.24 -6.05
CA VAL A 371 -9.82 1.82 -6.07
C VAL A 371 -8.79 1.55 -4.97
N HIS A 372 -8.89 0.39 -4.32
CA HIS A 372 -7.97 -0.05 -3.26
C HIS A 372 -7.34 -1.38 -3.62
N CYS A 373 -6.15 -1.32 -4.22
CA CYS A 373 -5.40 -2.52 -4.61
C CYS A 373 -4.29 -2.86 -3.60
N GLU A 374 -3.96 -4.15 -3.56
CA GLU A 374 -2.63 -4.61 -3.15
C GLU A 374 -1.79 -4.67 -4.42
N LEU A 375 -0.53 -4.24 -4.36
CA LEU A 375 0.40 -4.24 -5.49
C LEU A 375 1.85 -4.14 -4.99
N THR A 376 2.79 -4.52 -5.84
CA THR A 376 4.22 -4.26 -5.67
C THR A 376 4.83 -3.82 -7.01
N GLY A 377 5.99 -3.17 -6.95
CA GLY A 377 6.83 -2.92 -8.12
C GLY A 377 7.75 -4.09 -8.48
N ASP A 378 7.90 -5.07 -7.58
CA ASP A 378 8.71 -6.26 -7.84
C ASP A 378 8.06 -7.17 -8.91
N PRO A 379 8.85 -7.85 -9.76
CA PRO A 379 8.35 -8.76 -10.79
C PRO A 379 7.92 -10.12 -10.20
N VAL A 380 6.86 -10.11 -9.39
CA VAL A 380 6.37 -11.29 -8.64
C VAL A 380 5.41 -12.15 -9.45
N THR A 381 5.26 -13.41 -9.05
CA THR A 381 4.35 -14.37 -9.66
C THR A 381 3.29 -14.81 -8.64
N GLU A 382 2.31 -13.93 -8.38
CA GLU A 382 1.35 -14.10 -7.29
C GLU A 382 -0.12 -14.16 -7.78
N THR A 383 -0.47 -13.36 -8.78
CA THR A 383 -1.80 -13.27 -9.39
C THR A 383 -1.77 -13.89 -10.80
N ILE A 384 -2.59 -14.92 -11.05
CA ILE A 384 -2.66 -15.60 -12.35
C ILE A 384 -3.43 -14.80 -13.41
N GLY A 385 -3.15 -15.09 -14.68
CA GLY A 385 -3.74 -14.40 -15.84
C GLY A 385 -2.99 -13.11 -16.18
N GLY A 386 -3.74 -12.09 -16.58
CA GLY A 386 -3.18 -10.76 -16.87
C GLY A 386 -2.32 -10.72 -18.13
N SER A 387 -1.51 -9.67 -18.25
CA SER A 387 -0.78 -9.35 -19.49
C SER A 387 0.31 -10.35 -19.86
N ILE A 388 0.86 -11.09 -18.88
CA ILE A 388 1.83 -12.17 -19.05
C ILE A 388 1.19 -13.56 -19.07
N ASN A 389 -0.15 -13.65 -19.02
CA ASN A 389 -0.90 -14.90 -19.00
C ASN A 389 -0.40 -15.92 -17.96
N LEU A 390 -0.04 -15.43 -16.77
CA LEU A 390 0.63 -16.20 -15.71
C LEU A 390 -0.20 -17.44 -15.35
N LYS A 391 0.41 -18.62 -15.35
CA LYS A 391 -0.27 -19.88 -15.00
C LYS A 391 -0.05 -20.22 -13.53
N GLU A 392 -0.90 -21.09 -13.00
CA GLU A 392 -0.74 -21.64 -11.65
C GLU A 392 0.64 -22.29 -11.46
N SER A 393 1.17 -22.94 -12.50
CA SER A 393 2.51 -23.54 -12.52
C SER A 393 3.66 -22.52 -12.44
N ASP A 394 3.40 -21.24 -12.71
CA ASP A 394 4.41 -20.19 -12.67
C ASP A 394 4.51 -19.52 -11.30
N LEU A 395 3.54 -19.75 -10.40
CA LEU A 395 3.49 -19.09 -9.10
C LEU A 395 4.76 -19.32 -8.29
N ASN A 396 5.32 -20.52 -8.32
CA ASN A 396 6.54 -20.86 -7.57
C ASN A 396 7.82 -20.19 -8.09
N LYS A 397 7.79 -19.48 -9.23
CA LYS A 397 8.97 -18.82 -9.80
C LYS A 397 9.44 -17.64 -8.94
N ASN A 398 8.49 -16.84 -8.43
CA ASN A 398 8.76 -15.65 -7.63
C ASN A 398 7.56 -15.24 -6.74
N TYR A 399 7.02 -16.18 -5.96
CA TYR A 399 6.01 -15.90 -4.94
C TYR A 399 6.67 -15.39 -3.66
N GLN A 400 6.43 -14.14 -3.26
CA GLN A 400 7.15 -13.52 -2.13
C GLN A 400 6.25 -13.04 -1.00
N THR A 401 4.94 -12.92 -1.22
CA THR A 401 4.00 -12.54 -0.17
C THR A 401 3.78 -13.67 0.85
N TYR A 402 3.73 -13.32 2.13
CA TYR A 402 3.32 -14.22 3.21
C TYR A 402 1.83 -14.13 3.54
N CYS A 403 1.08 -13.26 2.85
CA CYS A 403 -0.31 -12.98 3.15
C CYS A 403 -1.21 -13.31 1.96
N ASP A 404 -1.59 -12.29 1.20
CA ASP A 404 -2.43 -12.41 0.01
C ASP A 404 -1.62 -12.00 -1.23
N PRO A 405 -1.89 -12.61 -2.39
CA PRO A 405 -1.22 -12.36 -3.68
C PRO A 405 -1.39 -10.92 -4.15
N ARG A 406 -0.29 -10.21 -4.44
CA ARG A 406 -0.31 -8.79 -4.82
C ARG A 406 -0.73 -8.56 -6.27
#